data_AF-A0A6G1PYF4-F1
#
_entry.id   AF-A0A6G1PYF4-F1
#
_cell.length_a   1.000
_cell.length_b   1.000
_cell.length_c   1.000
_cell.angle_alpha   90.00
_cell.angle_beta   90.00
_cell.angle_gamma   90.00
#
_symmetry.space_group_name_H-M   'P 1'
#
loop_
_entity.id
_entity.type
_entity.pdbx_description
1 polymer ?
#
loop_
_entity_poly.entity_id
_entity_poly.type
_entity_poly.pdbx_seq_one_letter_code
_entity_poly.pdbx_strand_id
1 'polypeptide(L)'
;MGEIESRALGRVTVYSIQGCSHCVQAKAALGLLDVPLCDVDVGRHPELRARLKELTGCSTVPQIFFNNVHVGGNDELQKLAPDELQRLVCLVKEKALPADAPPLPEDSQSEDTARETDGTAELSLLLREMILKLFSEHLSTDGTSVDYKGLSVNPAFERYCELAIQLQRVELLSLSREEKLAFFINIYNALVIHGYLRLGAPTNMWQRYRFFNYVSYLIGGEVFTLQDIENGVLRGNRKGVAQLRRPFSKSDPRLQVALPDAEPLIHFALNCGAKGCPPIKTYTPQDIDSQLRTAAEAFLENDNGCVVDSGKREVRLSQIFKWYKADFGGTDEKLLKWVLDHMGDSPKKASLQGVLSAGKTKISFLPYDWSSNSTH
;
A
#
# COMPACT_ATOMS: atom_id res chain seq x y z
N MET A 1 -4.09 17.66 -33.43
CA MET A 1 -4.42 16.29 -33.90
C MET A 1 -3.61 15.37 -33.00
N GLY A 2 -4.08 14.88 -31.86
CA GLY A 2 -5.40 14.35 -31.58
C GLY A 2 -5.38 12.83 -31.77
N GLU A 3 -4.41 12.13 -31.17
CA GLU A 3 -4.42 10.67 -31.10
C GLU A 3 -5.35 10.27 -29.96
N ILE A 4 -6.54 9.82 -30.35
CA ILE A 4 -7.49 9.15 -29.47
C ILE A 4 -6.88 7.77 -29.21
N GLU A 5 -6.40 7.52 -27.99
CA GLU A 5 -6.09 6.17 -27.54
C GLU A 5 -7.36 5.33 -27.67
N SER A 6 -7.38 4.50 -28.71
CA SER A 6 -8.46 3.59 -29.06
C SER A 6 -8.57 2.51 -27.99
N ARG A 7 -9.37 2.77 -26.95
CA ARG A 7 -9.82 1.74 -26.01
C ARG A 7 -10.50 0.63 -26.82
N ALA A 8 -9.95 -0.58 -26.80
CA ALA A 8 -10.48 -1.72 -27.55
C ALA A 8 -11.98 -1.93 -27.23
N LEU A 9 -12.79 -2.22 -28.25
CA LEU A 9 -14.24 -2.32 -28.13
C LEU A 9 -14.73 -3.70 -27.63
N GLY A 10 -13.87 -4.71 -27.69
CA GLY A 10 -14.14 -6.09 -27.26
C GLY A 10 -13.24 -6.54 -26.10
N ARG A 11 -13.24 -7.85 -25.82
CA ARG A 11 -12.38 -8.46 -24.79
C ARG A 11 -11.91 -9.87 -25.16
N VAL A 12 -10.83 -10.30 -24.52
CA VAL A 12 -10.41 -11.70 -24.45
C VAL A 12 -10.88 -12.29 -23.13
N THR A 13 -11.56 -13.43 -23.15
CA THR A 13 -12.03 -14.11 -21.92
C THR A 13 -11.29 -15.43 -21.74
N VAL A 14 -10.74 -15.65 -20.55
CA VAL A 14 -10.04 -16.89 -20.16
C VAL A 14 -10.78 -17.52 -18.99
N TYR A 15 -11.40 -18.66 -19.22
CA TYR A 15 -11.94 -19.49 -18.14
C TYR A 15 -10.83 -20.34 -17.54
N SER A 16 -10.55 -20.15 -16.25
CA SER A 16 -9.41 -20.76 -15.56
C SER A 16 -9.80 -21.39 -14.21
N ILE A 17 -8.86 -22.12 -13.60
CA ILE A 17 -8.96 -22.61 -12.21
C ILE A 17 -7.66 -22.27 -11.50
N GLN A 18 -7.74 -21.89 -10.21
CA GLN A 18 -6.56 -21.65 -9.36
C GLN A 18 -5.61 -22.85 -9.33
N GLY A 19 -4.31 -22.58 -9.45
CA GLY A 19 -3.25 -23.61 -9.40
C GLY A 19 -3.01 -24.36 -10.71
N CYS A 20 -3.72 -24.05 -11.80
CA CYS A 20 -3.49 -24.69 -13.10
C CYS A 20 -2.32 -24.03 -13.86
N SER A 21 -1.25 -24.79 -14.11
CA SER A 21 -0.07 -24.33 -14.87
C SER A 21 -0.41 -23.85 -16.29
N HIS A 22 -1.28 -24.56 -17.00
CA HIS A 22 -1.72 -24.19 -18.35
C HIS A 22 -2.51 -22.88 -18.38
N CYS A 23 -3.28 -22.58 -17.32
CA CYS A 23 -3.98 -21.30 -17.20
C CYS A 23 -3.00 -20.13 -17.00
N VAL A 24 -1.96 -20.33 -16.18
CA VAL A 24 -0.92 -19.31 -15.96
C VAL A 24 -0.17 -19.02 -17.26
N GLN A 25 0.21 -20.06 -18.01
CA GLN A 25 0.91 -19.92 -19.30
C GLN A 25 0.06 -19.20 -20.35
N ALA A 26 -1.22 -19.56 -20.47
CA ALA A 26 -2.13 -18.91 -21.40
C ALA A 26 -2.32 -17.41 -21.08
N LYS A 27 -2.50 -17.06 -19.80
CA LYS A 27 -2.63 -15.65 -19.37
C LYS A 27 -1.36 -14.86 -19.61
N ALA A 28 -0.19 -15.44 -19.36
CA ALA A 28 1.09 -14.79 -19.63
C ALA A 28 1.27 -14.50 -21.13
N ALA A 29 0.89 -15.44 -22.01
CA ALA A 29 0.95 -15.24 -23.45
C ALA A 29 -0.04 -14.16 -23.94
N LEU A 30 -1.27 -14.16 -23.40
CA LEU A 30 -2.29 -13.17 -23.74
C LEU A 30 -2.02 -11.79 -23.15
N GLY A 31 -1.38 -11.70 -21.98
CA GLY A 31 -1.02 -10.43 -21.33
C GLY A 31 0.08 -9.65 -22.06
N LEU A 32 0.76 -10.27 -23.03
CA LEU A 32 1.65 -9.57 -23.97
C LEU A 32 0.89 -8.88 -25.11
N LEU A 33 -0.40 -9.19 -25.27
CA LEU A 33 -1.26 -8.59 -26.28
C LEU A 33 -1.91 -7.34 -25.71
N ASP A 34 -1.91 -6.27 -26.49
CA ASP A 34 -2.53 -4.99 -26.14
C ASP A 34 -4.07 -5.05 -26.32
N VAL A 35 -4.73 -5.96 -25.59
CA VAL A 35 -6.19 -6.18 -25.61
C VAL A 35 -6.73 -6.45 -24.20
N PRO A 36 -7.98 -6.04 -23.89
CA PRO A 36 -8.58 -6.26 -22.58
C PRO A 36 -8.68 -7.76 -22.27
N LEU A 37 -8.08 -8.21 -21.17
CA LEU A 37 -8.08 -9.61 -20.74
C LEU A 37 -8.97 -9.80 -19.51
N CYS A 38 -9.97 -10.65 -19.63
CA CYS A 38 -10.90 -11.00 -18.57
C CYS A 38 -10.69 -12.45 -18.13
N ASP A 39 -10.15 -12.63 -16.93
CA ASP A 39 -10.05 -13.95 -16.29
C ASP A 39 -11.32 -14.29 -15.51
N VAL A 40 -11.79 -15.52 -15.66
CA VAL A 40 -12.98 -16.06 -14.99
C VAL A 40 -12.61 -17.39 -14.32
N ASP A 41 -12.54 -17.38 -12.99
CA ASP A 41 -12.25 -18.58 -12.20
C ASP A 41 -13.50 -19.48 -12.08
N VAL A 42 -13.57 -20.53 -12.90
CA VAL A 42 -14.66 -21.51 -12.86
C VAL A 42 -14.59 -22.45 -11.66
N GLY A 43 -13.54 -22.36 -10.84
CA GLY A 43 -13.49 -23.00 -9.52
C GLY A 43 -14.43 -22.35 -8.51
N ARG A 44 -14.63 -21.03 -8.63
CA ARG A 44 -15.52 -20.24 -7.76
C ARG A 44 -16.96 -20.17 -8.24
N HIS A 45 -17.18 -20.50 -9.52
CA HIS A 45 -18.47 -20.40 -10.21
C HIS A 45 -18.87 -21.75 -10.87
N PRO A 46 -19.37 -22.73 -10.11
CA PRO A 46 -19.76 -24.05 -10.63
C PRO A 46 -20.79 -24.00 -11.78
N GLU A 47 -21.68 -23.02 -11.75
CA GLU A 47 -22.70 -22.72 -12.77
C GLU A 47 -22.10 -22.44 -14.15
N LEU A 48 -20.91 -21.83 -14.19
CA LEU A 48 -20.21 -21.52 -15.43
C LEU A 48 -19.55 -22.76 -16.06
N ARG A 49 -19.25 -23.81 -15.27
CA ARG A 49 -18.68 -25.06 -15.83
C ARG A 49 -19.66 -25.78 -16.75
N ALA A 50 -20.93 -25.82 -16.39
CA ALA A 50 -21.98 -26.42 -17.21
C ALA A 50 -22.13 -25.65 -18.53
N ARG A 51 -22.19 -24.32 -18.47
CA ARG A 51 -22.26 -23.44 -19.64
C ARG A 51 -21.01 -23.51 -20.52
N LEU A 52 -19.83 -23.56 -19.92
CA LEU A 52 -18.57 -23.68 -20.66
C LEU A 52 -18.51 -24.99 -21.45
N LYS A 53 -19.02 -26.09 -20.87
CA LYS A 53 -19.14 -27.38 -21.55
C LYS A 53 -20.15 -27.35 -22.69
N GLU A 54 -21.27 -26.63 -22.53
CA GLU A 54 -22.24 -26.39 -23.61
C GLU A 54 -21.63 -25.58 -24.76
N LEU A 55 -20.86 -24.55 -24.45
CA LEU A 55 -20.28 -23.62 -25.44
C LEU A 55 -19.06 -24.18 -26.18
N THR A 56 -18.21 -24.95 -25.49
CA THR A 56 -16.92 -25.41 -26.04
C THR A 56 -16.87 -26.91 -26.34
N GLY A 57 -17.81 -27.70 -25.80
CA GLY A 57 -17.73 -29.16 -25.77
C GLY A 57 -16.65 -29.72 -24.83
N CYS A 58 -15.84 -28.86 -24.21
CA CYS A 58 -14.69 -29.22 -23.38
C CYS A 58 -14.97 -28.95 -21.89
N SER A 59 -14.48 -29.84 -21.03
CA SER A 59 -14.53 -29.67 -19.57
C SER A 59 -13.18 -29.29 -18.95
N THR A 60 -12.14 -29.16 -19.78
CA THR A 60 -10.78 -28.81 -19.37
C THR A 60 -10.60 -27.29 -19.36
N VAL A 61 -9.68 -26.80 -18.53
CA VAL A 61 -9.26 -25.41 -18.50
C VAL A 61 -7.77 -25.31 -18.89
N PRO A 62 -7.30 -24.18 -19.46
CA PRO A 62 -8.07 -22.97 -19.78
C PRO A 62 -9.00 -23.16 -20.99
N GLN A 63 -10.04 -22.33 -21.10
CA GLN A 63 -10.80 -22.14 -22.34
C GLN A 63 -10.80 -20.65 -22.69
N ILE A 64 -10.35 -20.33 -23.90
CA ILE A 64 -9.98 -18.98 -24.31
C ILE A 64 -10.90 -18.51 -25.43
N PHE A 65 -11.40 -17.31 -25.30
CA PHE A 65 -12.27 -16.66 -26.27
C PHE A 65 -11.77 -15.27 -26.63
N PHE A 66 -11.84 -14.91 -27.90
CA PHE A 66 -11.69 -13.54 -28.38
C PHE A 66 -13.07 -13.05 -28.81
N ASN A 67 -13.70 -12.16 -28.03
CA ASN A 67 -15.13 -11.88 -28.11
C ASN A 67 -15.95 -13.19 -28.04
N ASN A 68 -16.66 -13.58 -29.10
CA ASN A 68 -17.41 -14.84 -29.20
C ASN A 68 -16.62 -15.97 -29.88
N VAL A 69 -15.40 -15.73 -30.36
CA VAL A 69 -14.60 -16.72 -31.07
C VAL A 69 -13.85 -17.60 -30.07
N HIS A 70 -14.22 -18.87 -29.99
CA HIS A 70 -13.54 -19.87 -29.17
C HIS A 70 -12.23 -20.32 -29.84
N VAL A 71 -11.11 -20.16 -29.13
CA VAL A 71 -9.77 -20.57 -29.60
C VAL A 71 -9.39 -21.97 -29.10
N GLY A 72 -9.86 -22.35 -27.92
CA GLY A 72 -9.48 -23.60 -27.26
C GLY A 72 -8.71 -23.37 -25.97
N GLY A 73 -7.84 -24.31 -25.61
CA GLY A 73 -7.00 -24.24 -24.43
C GLY A 73 -5.62 -23.65 -24.69
N ASN A 74 -4.70 -23.88 -23.75
CA ASN A 74 -3.35 -23.35 -23.84
C ASN A 74 -2.61 -23.91 -25.07
N ASP A 75 -2.75 -25.20 -25.36
CA ASP A 75 -2.03 -25.84 -26.45
C ASP A 75 -2.51 -25.32 -27.82
N GLU A 76 -3.81 -25.06 -27.97
CA GLU A 76 -4.37 -24.45 -29.16
C GLU A 76 -3.88 -22.99 -29.32
N LEU A 77 -3.88 -22.21 -28.23
CA LEU A 77 -3.36 -20.84 -28.23
C LEU A 77 -1.88 -20.79 -28.67
N GLN A 78 -1.02 -21.68 -28.14
CA GLN A 78 0.40 -21.72 -28.49
C GLN A 78 0.66 -22.19 -29.93
N LYS A 79 -0.29 -22.92 -30.54
CA LYS A 79 -0.20 -23.40 -31.92
C LYS A 79 -0.77 -22.42 -32.95
N LEU A 80 -1.40 -21.32 -32.52
CA LEU A 80 -1.93 -20.32 -33.44
C LEU A 80 -0.81 -19.70 -34.28
N ALA A 81 -1.05 -19.60 -35.59
CA ALA A 81 -0.15 -18.88 -36.47
C ALA A 81 -0.15 -17.38 -36.09
N PRO A 82 1.00 -16.67 -36.19
CA PRO A 82 1.07 -15.25 -35.85
C PRO A 82 0.02 -14.39 -36.59
N ASP A 83 -0.24 -14.68 -37.86
CA ASP A 83 -1.23 -13.97 -38.67
C ASP A 83 -2.66 -14.18 -38.17
N GLU A 84 -2.96 -15.36 -37.64
CA GLU A 84 -4.27 -15.71 -37.09
C GLU A 84 -4.48 -15.05 -35.72
N LEU A 85 -3.46 -15.07 -34.87
CA LEU A 85 -3.47 -14.36 -33.60
C LEU A 85 -3.65 -12.85 -33.80
N GLN A 86 -2.96 -12.26 -34.78
CA GLN A 86 -3.09 -10.85 -35.11
C GLN A 86 -4.51 -10.51 -35.58
N ARG A 87 -5.15 -11.38 -36.39
CA ARG A 87 -6.55 -11.20 -36.80
C ARG A 87 -7.51 -11.21 -35.61
N LEU A 88 -7.31 -12.10 -34.65
CA LEU A 88 -8.11 -12.17 -33.43
C LEU A 88 -7.91 -10.94 -32.53
N VAL A 89 -6.68 -10.43 -32.44
CA VAL A 89 -6.39 -9.17 -31.74
C VAL A 89 -7.08 -7.99 -32.42
N CYS A 90 -7.01 -7.87 -33.75
CA CYS A 90 -7.72 -6.84 -34.50
C CYS A 90 -9.24 -6.94 -34.30
N LEU A 91 -9.79 -8.16 -34.29
CA LEU A 91 -11.21 -8.39 -34.02
C LEU A 91 -11.64 -7.79 -32.67
N VAL A 92 -10.84 -7.97 -31.63
CA VAL A 92 -11.12 -7.45 -30.28
C VAL A 92 -10.97 -5.92 -30.22
N LYS A 93 -10.01 -5.36 -30.96
CA LYS A 93 -9.81 -3.90 -31.00
C LYS A 93 -10.93 -3.18 -31.75
N GLU A 94 -11.34 -3.72 -32.89
CA GLU A 94 -12.23 -3.03 -33.84
C GLU A 94 -13.72 -3.34 -33.67
N LYS A 95 -14.08 -4.48 -33.07
CA LYS A 95 -15.49 -4.86 -32.91
C LYS A 95 -15.92 -4.83 -31.45
N ALA A 96 -17.08 -4.21 -31.23
CA ALA A 96 -17.78 -4.24 -29.96
C ALA A 96 -18.11 -5.68 -29.55
N LEU A 97 -18.14 -5.92 -28.23
CA LEU A 97 -18.50 -7.21 -27.67
C LEU A 97 -19.89 -7.65 -28.18
N PRO A 98 -20.00 -8.79 -28.88
CA PRO A 98 -21.26 -9.24 -29.44
C PRO A 98 -22.16 -9.84 -28.34
N ALA A 99 -23.48 -9.87 -28.59
CA ALA A 99 -24.46 -10.33 -27.60
C ALA A 99 -24.35 -11.84 -27.26
N ASP A 100 -23.68 -12.61 -28.11
CA ASP A 100 -23.36 -14.03 -27.94
C ASP A 100 -21.98 -14.27 -27.32
N ALA A 101 -21.32 -13.22 -26.81
CA ALA A 101 -20.07 -13.34 -26.06
C ALA A 101 -20.25 -14.22 -24.82
N PRO A 102 -19.20 -14.94 -24.40
CA PRO A 102 -19.30 -15.91 -23.34
C PRO A 102 -19.62 -15.23 -21.99
N PRO A 103 -20.47 -15.85 -21.15
CA PRO A 103 -21.05 -15.23 -19.97
C PRO A 103 -20.01 -14.95 -18.88
N LEU A 104 -20.10 -13.76 -18.26
CA LEU A 104 -19.38 -13.46 -17.02
C LEU A 104 -20.27 -13.76 -15.81
N PRO A 105 -19.67 -13.98 -14.61
CA PRO A 105 -20.43 -13.95 -13.36
C PRO A 105 -21.24 -12.66 -13.22
N GLU A 106 -22.43 -12.74 -12.61
CA GLU A 106 -23.32 -11.57 -12.42
C GLU A 106 -22.64 -10.46 -11.58
N ASP A 107 -21.68 -10.82 -10.73
CA ASP A 107 -20.89 -9.89 -9.91
C ASP A 107 -19.82 -9.10 -10.71
N SER A 108 -19.51 -9.50 -11.95
CA SER A 108 -18.42 -8.91 -12.76
C SER A 108 -18.83 -7.75 -13.66
N GLN A 109 -20.12 -7.33 -13.66
CA GLN A 109 -20.58 -6.19 -14.49
C GLN A 109 -20.27 -4.80 -13.91
N SER A 110 -19.56 -4.73 -12.77
CA SER A 110 -19.08 -3.47 -12.16
C SER A 110 -17.55 -3.38 -12.02
N GLU A 111 -16.78 -4.28 -12.62
CA GLU A 111 -15.35 -4.47 -12.28
C GLU A 111 -14.31 -4.02 -13.33
N ASP A 112 -14.71 -3.54 -14.51
CA ASP A 112 -13.74 -3.20 -15.58
C ASP A 112 -12.97 -1.87 -15.37
N THR A 113 -13.09 -1.25 -14.20
CA THR A 113 -12.19 -0.18 -13.71
C THR A 113 -11.48 -0.51 -12.39
N ALA A 114 -11.66 -1.72 -11.84
CA ALA A 114 -11.17 -2.09 -10.50
C ALA A 114 -10.02 -3.11 -10.50
N ARG A 115 -9.70 -3.76 -11.64
CA ARG A 115 -8.71 -4.86 -11.67
C ARG A 115 -7.24 -4.42 -11.65
N GLU A 116 -6.90 -3.20 -12.06
CA GLU A 116 -5.51 -2.70 -11.97
C GLU A 116 -5.18 -2.07 -10.59
N THR A 117 -6.19 -1.50 -9.91
CA THR A 117 -6.01 -0.92 -8.58
C THR A 117 -5.86 -1.97 -7.47
N ASP A 118 -6.52 -3.13 -7.61
CA ASP A 118 -6.44 -4.26 -6.67
C ASP A 118 -5.00 -4.82 -6.55
N GLY A 119 -4.29 -4.96 -7.68
CA GLY A 119 -2.93 -5.46 -7.70
C GLY A 119 -1.90 -4.55 -7.01
N THR A 120 -2.11 -3.24 -7.00
CA THR A 120 -1.19 -2.28 -6.35
C THR A 120 -1.30 -2.37 -4.82
N ALA A 121 -2.53 -2.41 -4.30
CA ALA A 121 -2.77 -2.60 -2.88
C ALA A 121 -2.28 -3.98 -2.41
N GLU A 122 -2.60 -5.04 -3.15
CA GLU A 122 -2.17 -6.41 -2.87
C GLU A 122 -0.64 -6.54 -2.85
N LEU A 123 0.07 -5.94 -3.82
CA LEU A 123 1.53 -5.95 -3.85
C LEU A 123 2.14 -5.30 -2.61
N SER A 124 1.61 -4.16 -2.17
CA SER A 124 2.10 -3.47 -0.96
C SER A 124 1.86 -4.29 0.31
N LEU A 125 0.71 -4.96 0.39
CA LEU A 125 0.35 -5.85 1.48
C LEU A 125 1.28 -7.05 1.52
N LEU A 126 1.49 -7.73 0.40
CA LEU A 126 2.38 -8.88 0.28
C LEU A 126 3.82 -8.52 0.67
N LEU A 127 4.33 -7.39 0.19
CA LEU A 127 5.65 -6.88 0.57
C LEU A 127 5.75 -6.67 2.08
N ARG A 128 4.72 -6.06 2.68
CA ARG A 128 4.68 -5.81 4.12
C ARG A 128 4.61 -7.11 4.92
N GLU A 129 3.76 -8.05 4.54
CA GLU A 129 3.65 -9.35 5.22
C GLU A 129 4.95 -10.14 5.15
N MET A 130 5.60 -10.17 3.98
CA MET A 130 6.86 -10.87 3.80
C MET A 130 7.99 -10.28 4.63
N ILE A 131 8.18 -8.96 4.61
CA ILE A 131 9.26 -8.33 5.38
C ILE A 131 9.01 -8.45 6.88
N LEU A 132 7.76 -8.48 7.32
CA LEU A 132 7.40 -8.70 8.72
C LEU A 132 7.67 -10.12 9.18
N LYS A 133 7.30 -11.10 8.35
CA LYS A 133 7.62 -12.50 8.61
C LYS A 133 9.13 -12.67 8.76
N LEU A 134 9.91 -12.18 7.79
CA LEU A 134 11.37 -12.18 7.84
C LEU A 134 11.90 -11.52 9.11
N PHE A 135 11.42 -10.32 9.44
CA PHE A 135 11.85 -9.57 10.62
C PHE A 135 11.54 -10.32 11.92
N SER A 136 10.35 -10.92 12.02
CA SER A 136 9.91 -11.67 13.21
C SER A 136 10.73 -12.95 13.45
N GLU A 137 11.10 -13.66 12.37
CA GLU A 137 11.91 -14.88 12.44
C GLU A 137 13.35 -14.62 12.94
N HIS A 138 13.83 -13.38 12.81
CA HIS A 138 15.20 -12.98 13.19
C HIS A 138 15.22 -11.98 14.34
N LEU A 139 14.07 -11.72 14.97
CA LEU A 139 13.99 -10.90 16.17
C LEU A 139 14.48 -11.72 17.37
N SER A 140 15.31 -11.12 18.22
CA SER A 140 15.75 -11.76 19.46
C SER A 140 14.57 -12.10 20.37
N THR A 141 14.76 -13.08 21.23
CA THR A 141 13.73 -13.60 22.15
C THR A 141 13.16 -12.55 23.10
N ASP A 142 13.91 -11.48 23.39
CA ASP A 142 13.48 -10.33 24.18
C ASP A 142 12.80 -9.23 23.35
N GLY A 143 12.71 -9.40 22.03
CA GLY A 143 12.10 -8.44 21.10
C GLY A 143 12.93 -7.18 20.86
N THR A 144 14.17 -7.11 21.35
CA THR A 144 14.93 -5.85 21.38
C THR A 144 16.00 -5.70 20.31
N SER A 145 16.40 -6.79 19.65
CA SER A 145 17.45 -6.80 18.63
C SER A 145 17.08 -7.72 17.46
N VAL A 146 17.63 -7.49 16.28
CA VAL A 146 17.31 -8.27 15.06
C VAL A 146 18.61 -8.77 14.46
N ASP A 147 18.69 -10.06 14.13
CA ASP A 147 19.81 -10.63 13.38
C ASP A 147 19.70 -10.26 11.89
N TYR A 148 20.14 -9.04 11.58
CA TYR A 148 20.16 -8.53 10.21
C TYR A 148 21.08 -9.35 9.28
N LYS A 149 22.13 -9.99 9.83
CA LYS A 149 23.07 -10.81 9.03
C LYS A 149 22.39 -12.10 8.60
N GLY A 150 21.78 -12.84 9.52
CA GLY A 150 21.02 -14.06 9.23
C GLY A 150 19.87 -13.81 8.25
N LEU A 151 19.19 -12.67 8.37
CA LEU A 151 18.06 -12.32 7.50
C LEU A 151 18.50 -12.01 6.06
N SER A 152 19.66 -11.36 5.88
CA SER A 152 20.16 -10.98 4.55
C SER A 152 20.49 -12.17 3.62
N VAL A 153 20.74 -13.35 4.20
CA VAL A 153 21.04 -14.60 3.49
C VAL A 153 19.83 -15.53 3.38
N ASN A 154 18.67 -15.12 3.89
CA ASN A 154 17.45 -15.93 3.84
C ASN A 154 16.84 -15.87 2.42
N PRO A 155 16.54 -17.02 1.76
CA PRO A 155 15.93 -17.03 0.43
C PRO A 155 14.61 -16.25 0.34
N ALA A 156 13.84 -16.13 1.43
CA ALA A 156 12.61 -15.34 1.44
C ALA A 156 12.89 -13.82 1.29
N PHE A 157 14.10 -13.35 1.64
CA PHE A 157 14.52 -11.96 1.42
C PHE A 157 14.84 -11.68 -0.05
N GLU A 158 15.37 -12.65 -0.79
CA GLU A 158 15.53 -12.54 -2.25
C GLU A 158 14.16 -12.39 -2.92
N ARG A 159 13.19 -13.23 -2.54
CA ARG A 159 11.81 -13.11 -3.03
C ARG A 159 11.15 -11.77 -2.67
N TYR A 160 11.43 -11.22 -1.48
CA TYR A 160 11.00 -9.86 -1.14
C TYR A 160 11.60 -8.82 -2.09
N CYS A 161 12.89 -8.93 -2.40
CA CYS A 161 13.55 -8.03 -3.35
C CYS A 161 12.94 -8.14 -4.76
N GLU A 162 12.62 -9.35 -5.23
CA GLU A 162 11.95 -9.57 -6.52
C GLU A 162 10.56 -8.92 -6.58
N LEU A 163 9.78 -9.01 -5.51
CA LEU A 163 8.49 -8.31 -5.43
C LEU A 163 8.67 -6.80 -5.36
N ALA A 164 9.70 -6.31 -4.66
CA ALA A 164 9.97 -4.88 -4.57
C ALA A 164 10.34 -4.29 -5.95
N ILE A 165 10.94 -5.08 -6.84
CA ILE A 165 11.19 -4.69 -8.24
C ILE A 165 9.88 -4.45 -8.99
N GLN A 166 8.77 -5.11 -8.64
CA GLN A 166 7.48 -4.90 -9.29
C GLN A 166 6.88 -3.52 -9.01
N LEU A 167 7.31 -2.85 -7.92
CA LEU A 167 6.87 -1.49 -7.60
C LEU A 167 7.11 -0.50 -8.73
N GLN A 168 8.13 -0.71 -9.56
CA GLN A 168 8.42 0.18 -10.68
C GLN A 168 7.28 0.26 -11.71
N ARG A 169 6.35 -0.70 -11.72
CA ARG A 169 5.25 -0.83 -12.70
C ARG A 169 3.88 -0.46 -12.14
N VAL A 170 3.77 -0.09 -10.87
CA VAL A 170 2.47 0.22 -10.26
C VAL A 170 1.91 1.54 -10.79
N GLU A 171 0.60 1.60 -10.99
CA GLU A 171 -0.10 2.83 -11.34
C GLU A 171 -0.52 3.57 -10.06
N LEU A 172 -0.04 4.80 -9.87
CA LEU A 172 -0.26 5.57 -8.64
C LEU A 172 -1.37 6.62 -8.76
N LEU A 173 -1.66 7.07 -9.99
CA LEU A 173 -2.55 8.22 -10.21
C LEU A 173 -4.03 7.83 -10.12
N SER A 174 -4.36 6.59 -10.48
CA SER A 174 -5.70 6.01 -10.41
C SER A 174 -6.15 5.65 -8.98
N LEU A 175 -5.21 5.58 -8.02
CA LEU A 175 -5.51 5.19 -6.64
C LEU A 175 -6.38 6.23 -5.91
N SER A 176 -7.38 5.73 -5.19
CA SER A 176 -8.17 6.47 -4.21
C SER A 176 -7.31 6.96 -3.03
N ARG A 177 -7.88 7.80 -2.15
CA ARG A 177 -7.21 8.24 -0.93
C ARG A 177 -6.83 7.04 -0.06
N GLU A 178 -7.77 6.13 0.13
CA GLU A 178 -7.66 4.97 1.01
C GLU A 178 -6.59 3.99 0.50
N GLU A 179 -6.60 3.72 -0.81
CA GLU A 179 -5.57 2.91 -1.46
C GLU A 179 -4.19 3.56 -1.36
N LYS A 180 -4.06 4.88 -1.61
CA LYS A 180 -2.79 5.61 -1.46
C LYS A 180 -2.26 5.52 -0.03
N LEU A 181 -3.12 5.72 0.98
CA LEU A 181 -2.74 5.63 2.38
C LEU A 181 -2.23 4.23 2.71
N ALA A 182 -3.02 3.19 2.44
CA ALA A 182 -2.65 1.80 2.71
C ALA A 182 -1.34 1.42 2.00
N PHE A 183 -1.24 1.73 0.70
CA PHE A 183 -0.07 1.46 -0.13
C PHE A 183 1.19 2.12 0.45
N PHE A 184 1.19 3.45 0.58
CA PHE A 184 2.40 4.18 0.97
C PHE A 184 2.80 3.94 2.42
N ILE A 185 1.85 3.70 3.34
CA ILE A 185 2.18 3.32 4.72
C ILE A 185 2.86 1.95 4.77
N ASN A 186 2.32 0.96 4.05
CA ASN A 186 2.91 -0.37 3.96
C ASN A 186 4.31 -0.32 3.32
N ILE A 187 4.46 0.40 2.20
CA ILE A 187 5.74 0.56 1.51
C ILE A 187 6.76 1.29 2.37
N TYR A 188 6.38 2.40 3.03
CA TYR A 188 7.28 3.11 3.95
C TYR A 188 7.77 2.18 5.05
N ASN A 189 6.85 1.47 5.71
CA ASN A 189 7.17 0.57 6.81
C ASN A 189 8.05 -0.60 6.37
N ALA A 190 7.84 -1.11 5.14
CA ALA A 190 8.67 -2.15 4.57
C ALA A 190 10.07 -1.63 4.18
N LEU A 191 10.13 -0.43 3.58
CA LEU A 191 11.37 0.21 3.16
C LEU A 191 12.29 0.57 4.34
N VAL A 192 11.74 0.98 5.50
CA VAL A 192 12.53 1.17 6.72
C VAL A 192 13.25 -0.13 7.10
N ILE A 193 12.53 -1.25 7.14
CA ILE A 193 13.12 -2.54 7.51
C ILE A 193 14.13 -3.00 6.45
N HIS A 194 13.80 -2.88 5.17
CA HIS A 194 14.73 -3.22 4.09
C HIS A 194 16.01 -2.36 4.15
N GLY A 195 15.87 -1.06 4.39
CA GLY A 195 17.01 -0.16 4.58
C GLY A 195 17.89 -0.58 5.75
N TYR A 196 17.31 -0.95 6.89
CA TYR A 196 18.07 -1.46 8.04
C TYR A 196 18.81 -2.76 7.71
N LEU A 197 18.19 -3.65 6.93
CA LEU A 197 18.81 -4.91 6.50
C LEU A 197 20.00 -4.70 5.57
N ARG A 198 19.91 -3.75 4.65
CA ARG A 198 20.96 -3.51 3.66
C ARG A 198 22.07 -2.56 4.14
N LEU A 199 21.72 -1.57 4.94
CA LEU A 199 22.62 -0.46 5.30
C LEU A 199 22.95 -0.39 6.80
N GLY A 200 22.28 -1.20 7.62
CA GLY A 200 22.32 -1.09 9.08
C GLY A 200 21.42 0.01 9.62
N ALA A 201 21.06 -0.10 10.90
CA ALA A 201 20.28 0.92 11.58
C ALA A 201 21.15 2.17 11.87
N PRO A 202 20.63 3.39 11.69
CA PRO A 202 21.38 4.61 11.96
C PRO A 202 21.64 4.77 13.46
N THR A 203 22.89 5.03 13.84
CA THR A 203 23.29 5.14 15.25
C THR A 203 23.37 6.58 15.76
N ASN A 204 23.25 7.57 14.87
CA ASN A 204 23.29 8.99 15.22
C ASN A 204 22.39 9.83 14.29
N MET A 205 22.19 11.10 14.66
CA MET A 205 21.27 12.01 13.97
C MET A 205 21.65 12.26 12.50
N TRP A 206 22.94 12.32 12.18
CA TRP A 206 23.38 12.56 10.79
C TRP A 206 23.17 11.33 9.90
N GLN A 207 23.48 10.13 10.43
CA GLN A 207 23.15 8.88 9.75
C GLN A 207 21.64 8.74 9.57
N ARG A 208 20.85 9.13 10.58
CA ARG A 208 19.39 9.14 10.49
C ARG A 208 18.91 10.09 9.39
N TYR A 209 19.41 11.32 9.37
CA TYR A 209 19.11 12.27 8.30
C TYR A 209 19.41 11.68 6.93
N ARG A 210 20.60 11.10 6.73
CA ARG A 210 20.94 10.44 5.45
C ARG A 210 20.00 9.28 5.14
N PHE A 211 19.74 8.42 6.11
CA PHE A 211 18.88 7.25 5.93
C PHE A 211 17.52 7.66 5.33
N PHE A 212 16.83 8.60 5.97
CA PHE A 212 15.49 9.02 5.51
C PHE A 212 15.50 9.81 4.19
N ASN A 213 16.62 10.45 3.81
CA ASN A 213 16.73 11.22 2.57
C ASN A 213 17.34 10.44 1.38
N TYR A 214 17.88 9.23 1.58
CA TYR A 214 18.52 8.45 0.50
C TYR A 214 17.98 7.03 0.36
N VAL A 215 17.41 6.43 1.39
CA VAL A 215 16.77 5.11 1.27
C VAL A 215 15.47 5.27 0.51
N SER A 216 15.37 4.57 -0.62
CA SER A 216 14.30 4.78 -1.60
C SER A 216 13.93 3.52 -2.38
N TYR A 217 12.73 3.53 -2.96
CA TYR A 217 12.33 2.62 -4.02
C TYR A 217 12.02 3.37 -5.32
N LEU A 218 12.11 2.64 -6.44
CA LEU A 218 11.53 3.05 -7.72
C LEU A 218 10.07 2.57 -7.74
N ILE A 219 9.12 3.50 -7.74
CA ILE A 219 7.68 3.23 -7.66
C ILE A 219 6.98 3.95 -8.80
N GLY A 220 6.29 3.22 -9.68
CA GLY A 220 5.60 3.79 -10.84
C GLY A 220 6.52 4.64 -11.73
N GLY A 221 7.76 4.20 -11.94
CA GLY A 221 8.77 4.91 -12.73
C GLY A 221 9.52 6.05 -12.02
N GLU A 222 9.14 6.41 -10.80
CA GLU A 222 9.73 7.53 -10.05
C GLU A 222 10.42 7.09 -8.76
N VAL A 223 11.47 7.80 -8.34
CA VAL A 223 12.20 7.47 -7.11
C VAL A 223 11.51 8.13 -5.91
N PHE A 224 11.15 7.33 -4.91
CA PHE A 224 10.56 7.78 -3.66
C PHE A 224 11.43 7.40 -2.46
N THR A 225 12.00 8.39 -1.80
CA THR A 225 12.67 8.21 -0.50
C THR A 225 11.65 8.08 0.63
N LEU A 226 12.10 7.61 1.80
CA LEU A 226 11.24 7.62 3.00
C LEU A 226 10.70 9.04 3.30
N GLN A 227 11.55 10.06 3.15
CA GLN A 227 11.15 11.46 3.31
C GLN A 227 10.07 11.85 2.29
N ASP A 228 10.23 11.45 1.03
CA ASP A 228 9.28 11.75 -0.06
C ASP A 228 7.92 11.10 0.22
N ILE A 229 7.91 9.85 0.71
CA ILE A 229 6.68 9.14 1.03
C ILE A 229 5.95 9.80 2.20
N GLU A 230 6.64 10.03 3.33
CA GLU A 230 6.03 10.63 4.51
C GLU A 230 5.59 12.08 4.22
N ASN A 231 6.52 12.93 3.81
CA ASN A 231 6.30 14.37 3.77
C ASN A 231 5.73 14.84 2.43
N GLY A 232 6.11 14.16 1.35
CA GLY A 232 5.72 14.49 -0.01
C GLY A 232 4.34 13.94 -0.33
N VAL A 233 4.13 12.65 -0.09
CA VAL A 233 2.87 11.98 -0.43
C VAL A 233 1.85 12.08 0.71
N LEU A 234 2.14 11.47 1.86
CA LEU A 234 1.16 11.26 2.94
C LEU A 234 0.82 12.54 3.72
N ARG A 235 1.75 13.50 3.78
CA ARG A 235 1.53 14.82 4.40
C ARG A 235 1.15 15.90 3.38
N GLY A 236 0.77 15.56 2.15
CA GLY A 236 0.36 16.54 1.14
C GLY A 236 1.45 17.58 0.82
N ASN A 237 2.66 17.09 0.53
CA ASN A 237 3.83 17.89 0.19
C ASN A 237 4.19 18.98 1.23
N ARG A 238 4.06 18.64 2.53
CA ARG A 238 4.46 19.51 3.63
C ARG A 238 5.96 19.45 3.87
N LYS A 239 6.48 20.49 4.50
CA LYS A 239 7.88 20.57 4.92
C LYS A 239 8.14 19.55 6.04
N GLY A 240 9.16 18.72 5.87
CA GLY A 240 9.60 17.77 6.89
C GLY A 240 10.38 18.42 8.03
N VAL A 241 10.55 17.68 9.12
CA VAL A 241 11.36 18.10 10.27
C VAL A 241 12.82 18.23 9.84
N ALA A 242 13.48 19.30 10.26
CA ALA A 242 14.87 19.64 9.88
C ALA A 242 15.11 19.80 8.36
N GLN A 243 14.05 19.87 7.54
CA GLN A 243 14.16 20.17 6.12
C GLN A 243 14.11 21.67 5.88
N LEU A 244 14.63 22.15 4.75
CA LEU A 244 14.54 23.57 4.37
C LEU A 244 13.40 23.83 3.39
N ARG A 245 13.10 22.86 2.52
CA ARG A 245 12.13 22.96 1.43
C ARG A 245 11.10 21.83 1.50
N ARG A 246 10.01 21.98 0.73
CA ARG A 246 9.06 20.90 0.47
C ARG A 246 9.74 19.81 -0.36
N PRO A 247 9.34 18.52 -0.20
CA PRO A 247 9.86 17.41 -1.00
C PRO A 247 9.74 17.65 -2.50
N PHE A 248 8.54 18.01 -2.96
CA PHE A 248 8.22 18.12 -4.39
C PHE A 248 8.05 19.57 -4.82
N SER A 249 8.68 19.92 -5.93
CA SER A 249 8.47 21.20 -6.61
C SER A 249 7.16 21.20 -7.41
N LYS A 250 6.74 22.37 -7.93
CA LYS A 250 5.51 22.45 -8.75
C LYS A 250 5.60 21.68 -10.08
N SER A 251 6.81 21.47 -10.59
CA SER A 251 7.08 20.72 -11.83
C SER A 251 7.49 19.27 -11.56
N ASP A 252 7.53 18.84 -10.30
CA ASP A 252 7.87 17.47 -9.95
C ASP A 252 6.66 16.56 -10.23
N PRO A 253 6.78 15.54 -11.09
CA PRO A 253 5.66 14.68 -11.45
C PRO A 253 5.08 13.94 -10.24
N ARG A 254 5.90 13.64 -9.23
CA ARG A 254 5.50 12.96 -7.99
C ARG A 254 4.51 13.79 -7.15
N LEU A 255 4.42 15.10 -7.39
CA LEU A 255 3.45 15.97 -6.72
C LEU A 255 2.01 15.54 -7.00
N GLN A 256 1.73 14.96 -8.17
CA GLN A 256 0.38 14.49 -8.55
C GLN A 256 -0.09 13.30 -7.72
N VAL A 257 0.84 12.58 -7.09
CA VAL A 257 0.57 11.43 -6.22
C VAL A 257 0.22 11.89 -4.80
N ALA A 258 0.60 13.11 -4.41
CA ALA A 258 0.42 13.61 -3.06
C ALA A 258 -1.05 13.68 -2.65
N LEU A 259 -1.33 13.40 -1.38
CA LEU A 259 -2.66 13.61 -0.83
C LEU A 259 -3.02 15.11 -0.89
N PRO A 260 -4.30 15.45 -1.13
CA PRO A 260 -4.73 16.84 -1.19
C PRO A 260 -4.49 17.57 0.14
N ASP A 261 -4.67 16.85 1.25
CA ASP A 261 -4.43 17.32 2.61
C ASP A 261 -3.54 16.33 3.36
N ALA A 262 -2.84 16.82 4.39
CA ALA A 262 -2.05 15.97 5.26
C ALA A 262 -2.97 15.09 6.11
N GLU A 263 -2.69 13.79 6.16
CA GLU A 263 -3.35 12.86 7.07
C GLU A 263 -2.57 12.81 8.40
N PRO A 264 -3.07 13.40 9.51
CA PRO A 264 -2.31 13.46 10.76
C PRO A 264 -2.14 12.10 11.43
N LEU A 265 -3.04 11.14 11.15
CA LEU A 265 -3.00 9.83 11.81
C LEU A 265 -1.83 8.95 11.33
N ILE A 266 -1.19 9.26 10.20
CA ILE A 266 -0.01 8.51 9.73
C ILE A 266 1.13 8.54 10.76
N HIS A 267 1.20 9.58 11.59
CA HIS A 267 2.22 9.76 12.62
C HIS A 267 2.25 8.63 13.66
N PHE A 268 1.15 7.89 13.78
CA PHE A 268 1.02 6.74 14.68
C PHE A 268 1.14 5.39 13.94
N ALA A 269 1.20 5.43 12.61
CA ALA A 269 1.24 4.26 11.73
C ALA A 269 2.60 4.02 11.09
N LEU A 270 3.36 5.09 10.86
CA LEU A 270 4.69 5.04 10.27
C LEU A 270 5.73 4.64 11.33
N ASN A 271 6.49 3.59 11.03
CA ASN A 271 7.58 3.12 11.86
C ASN A 271 8.75 4.11 11.78
N CYS A 272 9.08 4.76 12.88
CA CYS A 272 10.25 5.63 12.96
C CYS A 272 11.56 4.85 13.17
N GLY A 273 11.49 3.52 13.28
CA GLY A 273 12.64 2.62 13.45
C GLY A 273 13.32 2.72 14.82
N ALA A 274 12.61 3.21 15.84
CA ALA A 274 13.09 3.39 17.22
C ALA A 274 12.41 2.42 18.22
N LYS A 275 12.98 2.27 19.44
CA LYS A 275 12.44 1.43 20.53
C LYS A 275 11.06 1.92 20.96
N GLY A 276 10.05 1.07 20.83
CA GLY A 276 8.68 1.36 21.29
C GLY A 276 7.67 1.72 20.19
N CYS A 277 7.95 1.41 18.91
CA CYS A 277 6.92 1.52 17.87
C CYS A 277 5.73 0.60 18.18
N PRO A 278 4.48 1.04 17.94
CA PRO A 278 3.28 0.26 18.23
C PRO A 278 3.28 -1.06 17.45
N PRO A 279 2.54 -2.09 17.92
CA PRO A 279 2.54 -3.40 17.30
C PRO A 279 2.25 -3.30 15.81
N ILE A 280 3.12 -3.98 15.07
CA ILE A 280 3.17 -4.11 13.63
C ILE A 280 1.79 -4.48 13.07
N LYS A 281 1.23 -3.61 12.22
CA LYS A 281 0.01 -3.88 11.46
C LYS A 281 0.27 -3.72 9.97
N THR A 282 -0.39 -4.57 9.18
CA THR A 282 -0.64 -4.35 7.76
C THR A 282 -1.84 -3.43 7.63
N TYR A 283 -1.79 -2.55 6.63
CA TYR A 283 -2.84 -1.58 6.39
C TYR A 283 -3.56 -1.90 5.09
N THR A 284 -4.89 -2.00 5.13
CA THR A 284 -5.71 -2.36 3.96
C THR A 284 -6.55 -1.15 3.53
N PRO A 285 -6.82 -0.96 2.22
CA PRO A 285 -7.67 0.16 1.78
C PRO A 285 -9.04 0.17 2.47
N GLN A 286 -9.63 -1.01 2.71
CA GLN A 286 -10.98 -1.16 3.26
C GLN A 286 -11.06 -0.68 4.72
N ASP A 287 -10.00 -0.87 5.51
CA ASP A 287 -10.01 -0.61 6.95
C ASP A 287 -9.08 0.54 7.37
N ILE A 288 -8.41 1.21 6.40
CA ILE A 288 -7.30 2.13 6.67
C ILE A 288 -7.63 3.17 7.73
N ASP A 289 -8.79 3.83 7.63
CA ASP A 289 -9.19 4.88 8.55
C ASP A 289 -9.45 4.35 9.97
N SER A 290 -10.03 3.14 10.08
CA SER A 290 -10.27 2.52 11.39
C SER A 290 -8.96 2.02 12.02
N GLN A 291 -8.05 1.48 11.21
CA GLN A 291 -6.72 1.04 11.62
C GLN A 291 -5.86 2.21 12.11
N LEU A 292 -5.89 3.33 11.38
CA LEU A 292 -5.20 4.57 11.75
C LEU A 292 -5.74 5.17 13.05
N ARG A 293 -7.07 5.26 13.21
CA ARG A 293 -7.70 5.70 14.46
C ARG A 293 -7.31 4.81 15.64
N THR A 294 -7.39 3.49 15.46
CA THR A 294 -7.00 2.52 16.49
C THR A 294 -5.53 2.70 16.91
N ALA A 295 -4.63 2.97 15.96
CA ALA A 295 -3.22 3.23 16.26
C ALA A 295 -3.03 4.51 17.07
N ALA A 296 -3.73 5.59 16.70
CA ALA A 296 -3.69 6.87 17.43
C ALA A 296 -4.27 6.75 18.84
N GLU A 297 -5.41 6.09 19.00
CA GLU A 297 -6.05 5.84 20.30
C GLU A 297 -5.10 5.07 21.23
N ALA A 298 -4.54 3.94 20.75
CA ALA A 298 -3.59 3.14 21.52
C ALA A 298 -2.34 3.94 21.93
N PHE A 299 -1.85 4.83 21.05
CA PHE A 299 -0.72 5.70 21.35
C PHE A 299 -1.06 6.75 22.42
N LEU A 300 -2.24 7.39 22.32
CA LEU A 300 -2.68 8.42 23.26
C LEU A 300 -3.04 7.86 24.65
N GLU A 301 -3.53 6.62 24.70
CA GLU A 301 -3.76 5.92 25.97
C GLU A 301 -2.45 5.51 26.66
N ASN A 302 -1.33 5.41 25.93
CA ASN A 302 -0.02 5.18 26.51
C ASN A 302 0.56 6.46 27.13
N ASP A 303 1.23 6.34 28.27
CA ASP A 303 1.90 7.47 28.95
C ASP A 303 3.11 8.03 28.18
N ASN A 304 3.62 7.29 27.20
CA ASN A 304 4.61 7.81 26.23
C ASN A 304 3.98 8.75 25.19
N GLY A 305 2.66 8.67 24.99
CA GLY A 305 1.93 9.51 24.04
C GLY A 305 1.29 10.73 24.69
N CYS A 306 0.55 10.52 25.78
CA CYS A 306 -0.16 11.57 26.50
C CYS A 306 -0.28 11.28 28.00
N VAL A 307 0.14 12.26 28.84
CA VAL A 307 -0.08 12.26 30.29
C VAL A 307 -0.84 13.50 30.70
N VAL A 308 -1.95 13.32 31.41
CA VAL A 308 -2.80 14.40 31.92
C VAL A 308 -2.59 14.55 33.42
N ASP A 309 -2.15 15.72 33.87
CA ASP A 309 -2.06 16.09 35.27
C ASP A 309 -3.16 17.10 35.61
N SER A 310 -4.27 16.59 36.14
CA SER A 310 -5.44 17.41 36.49
C SER A 310 -5.15 18.40 37.60
N GLY A 311 -4.26 18.07 38.54
CA GLY A 311 -3.90 18.93 39.67
C GLY A 311 -3.10 20.16 39.23
N LYS A 312 -2.16 19.97 38.30
CA LYS A 312 -1.35 21.07 37.74
C LYS A 312 -1.95 21.71 36.49
N ARG A 313 -3.05 21.15 35.97
CA ARG A 313 -3.65 21.55 34.69
C ARG A 313 -2.64 21.52 33.55
N GLU A 314 -1.85 20.46 33.53
CA GLU A 314 -0.77 20.27 32.56
C GLU A 314 -1.03 19.00 31.74
N VAL A 315 -0.85 19.11 30.42
CA VAL A 315 -0.90 17.98 29.50
C VAL A 315 0.49 17.81 28.90
N ARG A 316 1.09 16.65 29.13
CA ARG A 316 2.40 16.28 28.61
C ARG A 316 2.22 15.37 27.40
N LEU A 317 2.67 15.83 26.24
CA LEU A 317 2.50 15.14 24.96
C LEU A 317 3.83 14.64 24.40
N SER A 318 3.79 13.59 23.57
CA SER A 318 4.96 13.18 22.79
C SER A 318 5.50 14.31 21.91
N GLN A 319 6.82 14.32 21.66
CA GLN A 319 7.47 15.31 20.78
C GLN A 319 6.92 15.33 19.35
N ILE A 320 6.25 14.25 18.91
CA ILE A 320 5.62 14.20 17.59
C ILE A 320 4.63 15.37 17.39
N PHE A 321 3.88 15.70 18.45
CA PHE A 321 2.94 16.83 18.46
C PHE A 321 3.64 18.19 18.40
N LYS A 322 4.90 18.27 18.86
CA LYS A 322 5.72 19.48 18.74
C LYS A 322 6.28 19.64 17.33
N TRP A 323 6.86 18.58 16.78
CA TRP A 323 7.52 18.62 15.48
C TRP A 323 6.53 18.79 14.33
N TYR A 324 5.37 18.13 14.43
CA TYR A 324 4.33 18.12 13.41
C TYR A 324 3.10 18.92 13.85
N LYS A 325 3.27 19.93 14.71
CA LYS A 325 2.17 20.75 15.26
C LYS A 325 1.21 21.28 14.20
N ALA A 326 1.72 21.63 13.02
CA ALA A 326 0.91 22.11 11.90
C ALA A 326 -0.08 21.06 11.35
N ASP A 327 0.21 19.77 11.51
CA ASP A 327 -0.67 18.67 11.10
C ASP A 327 -1.82 18.48 12.11
N PHE A 328 -1.59 18.85 13.38
CA PHE A 328 -2.58 18.81 14.47
C PHE A 328 -3.30 20.15 14.70
N GLY A 329 -3.41 20.97 13.64
CA GLY A 329 -4.16 22.24 13.67
C GLY A 329 -3.34 23.49 14.03
N GLY A 330 -2.06 23.36 14.38
CA GLY A 330 -1.10 24.47 14.45
C GLY A 330 -1.11 25.32 15.73
N THR A 331 -2.19 25.29 16.52
CA THR A 331 -2.29 25.99 17.82
C THR A 331 -2.43 24.99 18.97
N ASP A 332 -2.15 25.43 20.20
CA ASP A 332 -2.26 24.58 21.39
C ASP A 332 -3.70 24.14 21.63
N GLU A 333 -4.67 25.02 21.38
CA GLU A 333 -6.10 24.72 21.54
C GLU A 333 -6.56 23.67 20.52
N LYS A 334 -6.17 23.84 19.25
CA LYS A 334 -6.52 22.88 18.20
C LYS A 334 -5.83 21.53 18.39
N LEU A 335 -4.59 21.54 18.87
CA LEU A 335 -3.86 20.32 19.21
C LEU A 335 -4.54 19.56 20.35
N LEU A 336 -4.89 20.23 21.45
CA LEU A 336 -5.56 19.59 22.60
C LEU A 336 -6.94 19.08 22.23
N LYS A 337 -7.68 19.84 21.40
CA LYS A 337 -8.94 19.37 20.83
C LYS A 337 -8.74 18.12 19.96
N TRP A 338 -7.75 18.14 19.07
CA TRP A 338 -7.43 17.00 18.22
C TRP A 338 -7.10 15.77 19.06
N VAL A 339 -6.27 15.92 20.10
CA VAL A 339 -5.95 14.83 21.04
C VAL A 339 -7.22 14.29 21.69
N LEU A 340 -8.06 15.15 22.27
CA LEU A 340 -9.31 14.74 22.91
C LEU A 340 -10.24 13.97 21.96
N ASP A 341 -10.37 14.45 20.72
CA ASP A 341 -11.24 13.88 19.70
C ASP A 341 -10.75 12.50 19.20
N HIS A 342 -9.47 12.16 19.39
CA HIS A 342 -8.85 10.89 18.97
C HIS A 342 -8.45 9.98 20.15
N MET A 343 -8.85 10.31 21.38
CA MET A 343 -8.73 9.40 22.52
C MET A 343 -9.91 8.43 22.55
N GLY A 344 -9.62 7.18 22.93
CA GLY A 344 -10.65 6.21 23.28
C GLY A 344 -11.42 6.64 24.52
N ASP A 345 -12.59 6.06 24.75
CA ASP A 345 -13.41 6.39 25.92
C ASP A 345 -12.77 5.84 27.20
N SER A 346 -11.95 6.68 27.83
CA SER A 346 -11.12 6.32 28.99
C SER A 346 -11.22 7.34 30.12
N PRO A 347 -10.83 6.98 31.36
CA PRO A 347 -10.68 7.93 32.46
C PRO A 347 -9.68 9.06 32.13
N LYS A 348 -8.69 8.78 31.27
CA LYS A 348 -7.71 9.76 30.81
C LYS A 348 -8.38 10.82 29.92
N LYS A 349 -9.26 10.42 29.01
CA LYS A 349 -10.07 11.34 28.18
C LYS A 349 -10.98 12.22 29.03
N ALA A 350 -11.67 11.64 30.02
CA ALA A 350 -12.49 12.39 30.96
C ALA A 350 -11.65 13.42 31.77
N SER A 351 -10.45 13.02 32.19
CA SER A 351 -9.52 13.91 32.88
C SER A 351 -9.08 15.07 31.98
N LEU A 352 -8.73 14.79 30.72
CA LEU A 352 -8.38 15.83 29.74
C LEU A 352 -9.54 16.80 29.53
N GLN A 353 -10.75 16.28 29.33
CA GLN A 353 -11.95 17.09 29.17
C GLN A 353 -12.20 18.01 30.37
N GLY A 354 -11.98 17.52 31.59
CA GLY A 354 -12.04 18.31 32.81
C GLY A 354 -10.98 19.43 32.84
N VAL A 355 -9.74 19.12 32.49
CA VAL A 355 -8.63 20.10 32.43
C VAL A 355 -8.90 21.19 31.40
N LEU A 356 -9.43 20.85 30.23
CA LEU A 356 -9.76 21.80 29.17
C LEU A 356 -10.94 22.69 29.56
N SER A 357 -11.95 22.13 30.22
CA SER A 357 -13.14 22.88 30.67
C SER A 357 -12.82 23.86 31.80
N ALA A 358 -11.78 23.60 32.59
CA ALA A 358 -11.36 24.49 33.66
C ALA A 358 -10.66 25.79 33.17
N GLY A 359 -10.40 25.94 31.87
CA GLY A 359 -9.75 27.11 31.24
C GLY A 359 -8.32 26.83 30.72
N LYS A 360 -7.43 27.83 30.76
CA LYS A 360 -6.06 27.72 30.21
C LYS A 360 -5.29 26.48 30.72
N THR A 361 -4.81 25.67 29.78
CA THR A 361 -4.05 24.44 30.03
C THR A 361 -2.59 24.65 29.65
N LYS A 362 -1.66 24.18 30.48
CA LYS A 362 -0.23 24.17 30.15
C LYS A 362 0.07 22.94 29.30
N ILE A 363 0.73 23.14 28.15
CA ILE A 363 1.28 22.03 27.36
C ILE A 363 2.78 21.95 27.59
N SER A 364 3.27 20.74 27.84
CA SER A 364 4.70 20.43 27.76
C SER A 364 4.93 19.12 27.00
N PHE A 365 6.18 18.84 26.66
CA PHE A 365 6.53 17.70 25.81
C PHE A 365 7.43 16.73 26.54
N LEU A 366 7.13 15.43 26.41
CA LEU A 366 7.92 14.35 26.99
C LEU A 366 9.33 14.31 26.37
N PRO A 367 10.37 13.91 27.12
CA PRO A 367 11.68 13.65 26.54
C PRO A 367 11.57 12.51 25.51
N TYR A 368 12.25 12.65 24.37
CA TYR A 368 12.25 11.65 23.31
C TYR A 368 13.64 11.05 23.18
N ASP A 369 13.75 9.73 23.33
CA ASP A 369 14.99 9.01 23.12
C ASP A 369 15.13 8.65 21.63
N TRP A 370 16.23 9.09 21.04
CA TRP A 370 16.57 8.85 19.63
C TRP A 370 17.43 7.59 19.43
N SER A 371 17.68 6.81 20.49
CA SER A 371 18.51 5.61 20.43
C SER A 371 17.88 4.52 19.54
N SER A 372 18.74 3.81 18.78
CA SER A 372 18.37 2.74 17.85
C SER A 372 18.23 1.39 18.57
N ASN A 373 17.34 0.52 18.06
CA ASN A 373 17.15 -0.88 18.50
C ASN A 373 18.20 -1.86 17.94
N SER A 374 19.46 -1.46 17.84
CA SER A 374 20.51 -2.29 17.27
C SER A 374 21.56 -2.63 18.32
N THR A 375 21.68 -3.92 18.66
CA THR A 375 22.92 -4.47 19.23
C THR A 375 23.81 -4.94 18.08
N HIS A 376 25.10 -4.63 18.18
CA HIS A 376 26.14 -4.91 17.17
C HIS A 376 26.38 -6.40 16.91
#